data_AF-A0A443S1H4-F1
#
_entry.id   AF-A0A443S1H4-F1
#
_cell.length_a   1.000
_cell.length_b   1.000
_cell.length_c   1.000
_cell.angle_alpha   90.00
_cell.angle_beta   90.00
_cell.angle_gamma   90.00
#
_symmetry.space_group_name_H-M   'P 1'
#
loop_
_entity.id
_entity.type
_entity.pdbx_description
1 polymer ?
#
loop_
_entity_poly.entity_id
_entity_poly.type
_entity_poly.pdbx_seq_one_letter_code
_entity_poly.pdbx_strand_id
1 'polypeptide(L)'
;MGDFFDESNACSYNLLRIVSRGNAIIAELLRLSDMVPSVFRNDLKQEYSKYADIIFDFSYFKNADFFENKIESNAQLQEKDDEFRENYVDILTRFYLAFESIHKYGFDLNRYIEDLEDGVYIQQSMESLFLNVDGKQLLCEALFLCGVMLLVVDQKILGSVRERMLVSYYRYSAQRSTSDSNIDDVCNLLRSTGFVQNGRRPANYPEDYFRRMKINQLYLSLVIGRLRSDDIYNQIAAYPFPEHRSTAMSNQASILYVCLYFSPDILNNQYSNMREIVDKFFPDNWVINVYMGIVVNLIEVWEPYKAAKQALNNTLEILSIKSMAQKHSSRLTKLLPQVQ
;
A
#
# COMPACT_ATOMS: atom_id res chain seq x y z
N MET A 1 -22.08 -12.23 -25.00
CA MET A 1 -21.49 -11.32 -23.99
C MET A 1 -20.75 -10.26 -24.78
N GLY A 2 -21.11 -8.98 -24.60
CA GLY A 2 -20.31 -7.89 -25.17
C GLY A 2 -18.90 -7.91 -24.59
N ASP A 3 -17.95 -7.30 -25.29
CA ASP A 3 -16.58 -7.15 -24.81
C ASP A 3 -16.61 -6.38 -23.47
N PHE A 4 -15.96 -6.93 -22.44
CA PHE A 4 -15.92 -6.29 -21.13
C PHE A 4 -15.23 -4.92 -21.21
N PHE A 5 -14.30 -4.76 -22.15
CA PHE A 5 -13.53 -3.54 -22.36
C PHE A 5 -14.07 -2.64 -23.48
N ASP A 6 -15.31 -2.87 -23.94
CA ASP A 6 -15.98 -1.93 -24.84
C ASP A 6 -16.06 -0.55 -24.16
N GLU A 7 -15.60 0.51 -24.84
CA GLU A 7 -15.61 1.89 -24.32
C GLU A 7 -17.02 2.37 -23.94
N SER A 8 -18.06 1.76 -24.53
CA SER A 8 -19.45 2.02 -24.17
C SER A 8 -19.84 1.47 -22.79
N ASN A 9 -19.07 0.53 -22.23
CA ASN A 9 -19.29 -0.02 -20.90
C ASN A 9 -18.61 0.84 -19.83
N ALA A 10 -19.33 1.88 -19.41
CA ALA A 10 -18.88 2.81 -18.37
C ALA A 10 -18.48 2.12 -17.04
N CYS A 11 -19.13 1.00 -16.71
CA CYS A 11 -18.85 0.24 -15.49
C CYS A 11 -17.43 -0.34 -15.50
N SER A 12 -17.09 -1.06 -16.57
CA SER A 12 -15.76 -1.65 -16.75
C SER A 12 -14.68 -0.61 -16.93
N TYR A 13 -14.96 0.44 -17.71
CA TYR A 13 -14.00 1.51 -17.98
C TYR A 13 -13.63 2.27 -16.70
N ASN A 14 -14.60 2.56 -15.83
CA ASN A 14 -14.33 3.22 -14.55
C ASN A 14 -13.48 2.35 -13.62
N LEU A 15 -13.73 1.04 -13.55
CA LEU A 15 -12.89 0.11 -12.79
C LEU A 15 -11.46 0.04 -13.32
N LEU A 16 -11.31 -0.08 -14.64
CA LEU A 16 -10.00 -0.10 -15.29
C LEU A 16 -9.22 1.20 -15.03
N ARG A 17 -9.92 2.35 -15.06
CA ARG A 17 -9.34 3.66 -14.75
C ARG A 17 -8.88 3.74 -13.29
N ILE A 18 -9.62 3.19 -12.34
CA ILE A 18 -9.20 3.10 -10.93
C ILE A 18 -7.91 2.28 -10.83
N VAL A 19 -7.88 1.06 -11.37
CA VAL A 19 -6.68 0.19 -11.33
C VAL A 19 -5.47 0.86 -12.00
N SER A 20 -5.67 1.51 -13.15
CA SER A 20 -4.62 2.23 -13.87
C SER A 20 -4.06 3.40 -13.04
N ARG A 21 -4.93 4.16 -12.38
CA ARG A 21 -4.53 5.23 -11.46
C ARG A 21 -3.73 4.71 -10.27
N GLY A 22 -4.11 3.57 -9.70
CA GLY A 22 -3.38 2.95 -8.59
C GLY A 22 -1.92 2.66 -8.94
N ASN A 23 -1.69 2.07 -10.11
CA ASN A 23 -0.33 1.83 -10.62
C ASN A 23 0.46 3.14 -10.84
N ALA A 24 -0.19 4.16 -11.42
CA ALA A 24 0.44 5.46 -11.63
C ALA A 24 0.83 6.15 -10.30
N ILE A 25 -0.02 6.06 -9.27
CA ILE A 25 0.26 6.63 -7.95
C ILE A 25 1.46 5.91 -7.32
N ILE A 26 1.51 4.58 -7.35
CA ILE A 26 2.64 3.83 -6.79
C ILE A 26 3.95 4.20 -7.51
N ALA A 27 3.94 4.31 -8.84
CA ALA A 27 5.10 4.73 -9.61
C ALA A 27 5.58 6.13 -9.20
N GLU A 28 4.64 7.07 -9.01
CA GLU A 28 4.98 8.43 -8.55
C GLU A 28 5.53 8.44 -7.12
N LEU A 29 4.95 7.65 -6.20
CA LEU A 29 5.45 7.53 -4.83
C LEU A 29 6.88 6.98 -4.78
N LEU A 30 7.16 5.95 -5.58
CA LEU A 30 8.51 5.40 -5.69
C LEU A 30 9.49 6.45 -6.24
N ARG A 31 9.13 7.14 -7.33
CA ARG A 31 9.95 8.20 -7.92
C ARG A 31 10.21 9.35 -6.96
N LEU A 32 9.19 9.81 -6.25
CA LEU A 32 9.31 10.92 -5.30
C LEU A 32 10.08 10.51 -4.05
N SER A 33 10.06 9.23 -3.65
CA SER A 33 10.81 8.78 -2.47
C SER A 33 12.32 9.02 -2.58
N ASP A 34 12.87 8.95 -3.79
CA ASP A 34 14.27 9.27 -4.08
C ASP A 34 14.54 10.79 -4.09
N MET A 35 13.49 11.61 -4.19
CA MET A 35 13.55 13.08 -4.26
C MET A 35 13.22 13.78 -2.94
N VAL A 36 13.07 13.02 -1.83
CA VAL A 36 12.76 13.61 -0.52
C VAL A 36 13.92 14.53 -0.08
N PRO A 37 13.66 15.85 0.12
CA PRO A 37 14.71 16.79 0.48
C PRO A 37 15.39 16.41 1.80
N SER A 38 16.72 16.51 1.82
CA SER A 38 17.59 16.25 2.98
C SER A 38 17.23 17.09 4.21
N VAL A 39 16.73 18.32 4.00
CA VAL A 39 16.23 19.20 5.07
C VAL A 39 15.09 18.60 5.90
N PHE A 40 14.43 17.55 5.43
CA PHE A 40 13.41 16.83 6.21
C PHE A 40 13.94 15.58 6.93
N ARG A 41 15.12 15.08 6.54
CA ARG A 41 15.69 13.83 7.06
C ARG A 41 16.62 14.10 8.25
N ASN A 42 16.38 13.42 9.37
CA ASN A 42 17.12 13.64 10.63
C ASN A 42 18.57 13.09 10.61
N ASP A 43 18.88 12.22 9.67
CA ASP A 43 20.19 11.58 9.49
C ASP A 43 21.26 12.56 8.99
N LEU A 44 20.87 13.56 8.18
CA LEU A 44 21.74 14.59 7.63
C LEU A 44 21.74 15.85 8.51
N LYS A 45 22.46 15.76 9.64
CA LYS A 45 22.48 16.79 10.70
C LYS A 45 22.74 18.22 10.22
N GLN A 46 23.53 18.45 9.17
CA GLN A 46 23.97 19.79 8.79
C GLN A 46 22.85 20.63 8.15
N GLU A 47 22.14 20.10 7.15
CA GLU A 47 21.08 20.84 6.47
C GLU A 47 19.79 20.88 7.28
N TYR A 48 19.46 19.80 7.99
CA TYR A 48 18.34 19.78 8.92
C TYR A 48 18.49 20.88 9.99
N SER A 49 19.70 21.05 10.55
CA SER A 49 19.95 22.07 11.57
C SER A 49 19.77 23.51 11.08
N LYS A 50 19.89 23.78 9.77
CA LYS A 50 19.68 25.13 9.21
C LYS A 50 18.24 25.60 9.39
N TYR A 51 17.27 24.70 9.16
CA TYR A 51 15.84 24.97 9.11
C TYR A 51 15.03 24.32 10.25
N ALA A 52 15.69 23.67 11.21
CA ALA A 52 15.04 22.98 12.32
C ALA A 52 14.06 23.86 13.12
N ASP A 53 14.30 25.17 13.18
CA ASP A 53 13.44 26.13 13.90
C ASP A 53 12.13 26.48 13.20
N ILE A 54 11.99 26.16 11.90
CA ILE A 54 10.83 26.49 11.05
C ILE A 54 10.15 25.24 10.44
N ILE A 55 10.79 24.07 10.52
CA ILE A 55 10.22 22.80 10.08
C ILE A 55 9.54 22.12 11.27
N PHE A 56 8.21 22.07 11.22
CA PHE A 56 7.38 21.49 12.28
C PHE A 56 6.72 20.19 11.82
N ASP A 57 6.40 19.31 12.77
CA ASP A 57 5.55 18.14 12.54
C ASP A 57 4.08 18.47 12.87
N PHE A 58 3.22 17.45 12.95
CA PHE A 58 1.79 17.63 13.23
C PHE A 58 1.47 18.30 14.58
N SER A 59 2.45 18.48 15.47
CA SER A 59 2.27 19.34 16.66
C SER A 59 1.95 20.80 16.29
N TYR A 60 2.34 21.24 15.08
CA TYR A 60 2.01 22.55 14.53
C TYR A 60 0.50 22.84 14.59
N PHE A 61 -0.33 21.91 14.11
CA PHE A 61 -1.79 22.12 14.02
C PHE A 61 -2.46 22.35 15.39
N LYS A 62 -1.80 21.98 16.50
CA LYS A 62 -2.32 22.22 17.86
C LYS A 62 -1.90 23.56 18.44
N ASN A 63 -0.78 24.13 17.97
CA ASN A 63 -0.15 25.31 18.54
C ASN A 63 0.30 26.29 17.43
N ALA A 64 -0.47 26.42 16.36
CA ALA A 64 -0.08 27.18 15.18
C ALA A 64 0.31 28.62 15.54
N ASP A 65 -0.51 29.30 16.36
CA ASP A 65 -0.25 30.66 16.83
C ASP A 65 1.11 30.79 17.53
N PHE A 66 1.52 29.80 18.34
CA PHE A 66 2.81 29.85 19.01
C PHE A 66 3.97 29.79 18.02
N PHE A 67 3.88 28.91 17.03
CA PHE A 67 4.92 28.76 16.01
C PHE A 67 5.02 29.96 15.08
N GLU A 68 3.88 30.47 14.60
CA GLU A 68 3.87 31.65 13.73
C GLU A 68 4.36 32.90 14.49
N ASN A 69 3.90 33.14 15.73
CA ASN A 69 4.42 34.25 16.54
C ASN A 69 5.95 34.14 16.78
N LYS A 70 6.49 32.93 16.96
CA LYS A 70 7.95 32.72 17.10
C LYS A 70 8.69 33.15 15.82
N ILE A 71 8.15 32.84 14.65
CA ILE A 71 8.75 33.22 13.36
C ILE A 71 8.59 34.73 13.13
N GLU A 72 7.39 35.28 13.31
CA GLU A 72 7.08 36.69 13.06
C GLU A 72 7.85 37.65 13.99
N SER A 73 8.15 37.23 15.21
CA SER A 73 8.92 38.05 16.16
C SER A 73 10.44 38.03 15.95
N ASN A 74 10.95 37.24 15.00
CA ASN A 74 12.38 37.09 14.76
C ASN A 74 12.74 37.25 13.27
N ALA A 75 13.37 38.38 12.92
CA ALA A 75 13.77 38.70 11.55
C ALA A 75 14.66 37.63 10.89
N GLN A 76 15.52 36.94 11.65
CA GLN A 76 16.36 35.86 11.10
C GLN A 76 15.54 34.61 10.77
N LEU A 77 14.46 34.35 11.51
CA LEU A 77 13.57 33.22 11.20
C LEU A 77 12.66 33.55 10.02
N GLN A 78 12.22 34.80 9.88
CA GLN A 78 11.47 35.27 8.70
C GLN A 78 12.29 35.09 7.41
N GLU A 79 13.53 35.59 7.40
CA GLU A 79 14.42 35.45 6.22
C GLU A 79 14.65 33.98 5.86
N LYS A 80 14.82 33.11 6.87
CA LYS A 80 14.94 31.66 6.65
C LYS A 80 13.67 31.02 6.14
N ASP A 81 12.50 31.44 6.61
CA ASP A 81 11.20 30.90 6.20
C ASP A 81 10.88 31.28 4.75
N ASP A 82 11.18 32.53 4.35
CA ASP A 82 11.06 33.00 2.97
C ASP A 82 12.04 32.26 2.04
N GLU A 83 13.33 32.14 2.42
CA GLU A 83 14.32 31.35 1.67
C GLU A 83 13.87 29.89 1.52
N PHE A 84 13.33 29.28 2.59
CA PHE A 84 12.86 27.90 2.55
C PHE A 84 11.66 27.75 1.61
N ARG A 85 10.69 28.66 1.70
CA ARG A 85 9.51 28.67 0.84
C ARG A 85 9.89 28.73 -0.63
N GLU A 86 10.74 29.68 -1.02
CA GLU A 86 11.16 29.87 -2.40
C GLU A 86 11.85 28.62 -2.98
N ASN A 87 12.67 27.94 -2.16
CA ASN A 87 13.42 26.77 -2.61
C ASN A 87 12.60 25.46 -2.64
N TYR A 88 11.61 25.30 -1.76
CA TYR A 88 10.97 23.99 -1.54
C TYR A 88 9.47 23.93 -1.87
N VAL A 89 8.78 25.05 -2.14
CA VAL A 89 7.32 25.03 -2.36
C VAL A 89 6.89 24.15 -3.54
N ASP A 90 7.66 24.12 -4.63
CA ASP A 90 7.32 23.35 -5.83
C ASP A 90 7.44 21.83 -5.58
N ILE A 91 8.52 21.40 -4.93
CA ILE A 91 8.70 19.99 -4.58
C ILE A 91 7.69 19.55 -3.52
N LEU A 92 7.40 20.40 -2.53
CA LEU A 92 6.35 20.17 -1.53
C LEU A 92 4.97 20.01 -2.17
N THR A 93 4.66 20.82 -3.18
CA THR A 93 3.41 20.69 -3.95
C THR A 93 3.32 19.35 -4.65
N ARG A 94 4.42 18.87 -5.26
CA ARG A 94 4.45 17.53 -5.88
C ARG A 94 4.24 16.40 -4.88
N PHE A 95 4.87 16.48 -3.71
CA PHE A 95 4.64 15.53 -2.62
C PHE A 95 3.19 15.55 -2.14
N TYR A 96 2.62 16.74 -1.92
CA TYR A 96 1.23 16.85 -1.50
C TYR A 96 0.26 16.24 -2.53
N LEU A 97 0.43 16.50 -3.82
CA LEU A 97 -0.43 15.90 -4.86
C LEU A 97 -0.31 14.37 -4.91
N ALA A 98 0.89 13.82 -4.71
CA ALA A 98 1.10 12.38 -4.60
C ALA A 98 0.44 11.79 -3.34
N PHE A 99 0.48 12.50 -2.22
CA PHE A 99 -0.18 12.10 -0.98
C PHE A 99 -1.71 12.19 -1.08
N GLU A 100 -2.21 13.27 -1.66
CA GLU A 100 -3.64 13.48 -1.89
C GLU A 100 -4.22 12.43 -2.83
N SER A 101 -3.46 12.00 -3.84
CA SER A 101 -3.92 10.97 -4.78
C SER A 101 -4.11 9.59 -4.13
N ILE A 102 -3.39 9.26 -3.04
CA ILE A 102 -3.66 8.05 -2.24
C ILE A 102 -5.06 8.13 -1.60
N HIS A 103 -5.38 9.28 -0.98
CA HIS A 103 -6.69 9.49 -0.37
C HIS A 103 -7.82 9.46 -1.42
N LYS A 104 -7.63 10.19 -2.53
CA LYS A 104 -8.58 10.23 -3.66
C LYS A 104 -8.80 8.84 -4.26
N TYR A 105 -7.77 7.99 -4.35
CA TYR A 105 -7.94 6.62 -4.83
C TYR A 105 -8.92 5.82 -3.95
N GLY A 106 -8.75 5.88 -2.63
CA GLY A 106 -9.63 5.18 -1.70
C GLY A 106 -11.06 5.71 -1.74
N PHE A 107 -11.22 7.03 -1.87
CA PHE A 107 -12.53 7.66 -2.07
C PHE A 107 -13.19 7.20 -3.38
N ASP A 108 -12.48 7.30 -4.51
CA ASP A 108 -12.97 6.90 -5.83
C ASP A 108 -13.34 5.41 -5.87
N LEU A 109 -12.55 4.54 -5.21
CA LEU A 109 -12.85 3.11 -5.12
C LEU A 109 -14.13 2.84 -4.33
N ASN A 110 -14.29 3.43 -3.14
CA ASN A 110 -15.53 3.26 -2.39
C ASN A 110 -16.73 3.82 -3.14
N ARG A 111 -16.56 4.98 -3.80
CA ARG A 111 -17.63 5.57 -4.61
C ARG A 111 -18.05 4.66 -5.76
N TYR A 112 -17.09 4.04 -6.44
CA TYR A 112 -17.38 3.07 -7.49
C TYR A 112 -18.14 1.85 -6.97
N ILE A 113 -17.78 1.37 -5.77
CA ILE A 113 -18.48 0.27 -5.11
C ILE A 113 -19.90 0.67 -4.70
N GLU A 114 -20.09 1.87 -4.15
CA GLU A 114 -21.42 2.42 -3.84
C GLU A 114 -22.28 2.55 -5.11
N ASP A 115 -21.73 3.08 -6.20
CA ASP A 115 -22.44 3.21 -7.48
C ASP A 115 -22.89 1.85 -8.05
N LEU A 116 -22.14 0.76 -7.79
CA LEU A 116 -22.56 -0.61 -8.12
C LEU A 116 -23.71 -1.11 -7.24
N GLU A 117 -23.67 -0.81 -5.94
CA GLU A 117 -24.72 -1.19 -4.99
C GLU A 117 -26.02 -0.41 -5.24
N ASP A 118 -25.91 0.87 -5.60
CA ASP A 118 -27.03 1.77 -5.92
C ASP A 118 -27.61 1.52 -7.34
N GLY A 119 -26.99 0.65 -8.13
CA GLY A 119 -27.45 0.30 -9.48
C GLY A 119 -27.27 1.43 -10.50
N VAL A 120 -26.29 2.31 -10.30
CA VAL A 120 -25.94 3.39 -11.26
C VAL A 120 -25.56 2.81 -12.62
N TYR A 121 -24.90 1.65 -12.62
CA TYR A 121 -24.55 0.92 -13.84
C TYR A 121 -25.67 -0.07 -14.22
N ILE A 122 -26.41 0.25 -15.28
CA ILE A 122 -27.51 -0.59 -15.75
C ILE A 122 -27.03 -2.02 -16.03
N GLN A 123 -27.71 -3.02 -15.45
CA GLN A 123 -27.40 -4.45 -15.59
C GLN A 123 -26.02 -4.89 -15.05
N GLN A 124 -25.29 -4.03 -14.35
CA GLN A 124 -24.05 -4.38 -13.69
C GLN A 124 -24.20 -4.24 -12.18
N SER A 125 -23.68 -5.23 -11.46
CA SER A 125 -23.59 -5.23 -10.01
C SER A 125 -22.22 -5.77 -9.60
N MET A 126 -21.91 -5.70 -8.31
CA MET A 126 -20.68 -6.29 -7.80
C MET A 126 -20.62 -7.80 -8.09
N GLU A 127 -21.74 -8.51 -7.96
CA GLU A 127 -21.84 -9.94 -8.26
C GLU A 127 -21.61 -10.23 -9.75
N SER A 128 -22.20 -9.44 -10.66
CA SER A 128 -22.01 -9.66 -12.10
C SER A 128 -20.53 -9.48 -12.50
N LEU A 129 -19.85 -8.51 -11.89
CA LEU A 129 -18.41 -8.29 -12.10
C LEU A 129 -17.57 -9.44 -11.55
N PHE A 130 -17.91 -10.00 -10.40
CA PHE A 130 -17.20 -11.17 -9.86
C PHE A 130 -17.43 -12.46 -10.66
N LEU A 131 -18.50 -12.54 -11.46
CA LEU A 131 -18.72 -13.64 -12.40
C LEU A 131 -17.94 -13.44 -13.72
N ASN A 132 -17.57 -12.21 -14.04
CA ASN A 132 -16.72 -11.89 -15.19
C ASN A 132 -15.23 -12.13 -14.86
N VAL A 133 -14.47 -12.67 -15.82
CA VAL A 133 -13.05 -13.03 -15.63
C VAL A 133 -12.18 -11.79 -15.42
N ASP A 134 -12.41 -10.73 -16.21
CA ASP A 134 -11.65 -9.49 -16.11
C ASP A 134 -12.15 -8.64 -14.93
N GLY A 135 -13.46 -8.59 -14.72
CA GLY A 135 -14.10 -7.88 -13.62
C GLY A 135 -13.60 -8.36 -12.26
N LYS A 136 -13.60 -9.67 -12.00
CA LYS A 136 -13.09 -10.22 -10.73
C LYS A 136 -11.60 -9.92 -10.53
N GLN A 137 -10.80 -9.95 -11.60
CA GLN A 137 -9.37 -9.66 -11.53
C GLN A 137 -9.16 -8.20 -11.13
N LEU A 138 -9.77 -7.27 -11.86
CA LEU A 138 -9.64 -5.83 -11.60
C LEU A 138 -10.19 -5.43 -10.22
N LEU A 139 -11.30 -6.05 -9.78
CA LEU A 139 -11.82 -5.84 -8.43
C LEU A 139 -10.82 -6.31 -7.37
N CYS A 140 -10.13 -7.44 -7.56
CA CYS A 140 -9.09 -7.88 -6.62
C CYS A 140 -7.86 -6.95 -6.65
N GLU A 141 -7.44 -6.54 -7.84
CA GLU A 141 -6.29 -5.65 -8.04
C GLU A 141 -6.53 -4.25 -7.48
N ALA A 142 -7.76 -3.73 -7.53
CA ALA A 142 -8.08 -2.42 -6.97
C ALA A 142 -7.87 -2.38 -5.44
N LEU A 143 -8.34 -3.38 -4.71
CA LEU A 143 -8.10 -3.49 -3.26
C LEU A 143 -6.60 -3.68 -2.96
N PHE A 144 -5.94 -4.52 -3.75
CA PHE A 144 -4.50 -4.76 -3.62
C PHE A 144 -3.68 -3.47 -3.75
N LEU A 145 -3.90 -2.72 -4.84
CA LEU A 145 -3.20 -1.46 -5.11
C LEU A 145 -3.45 -0.43 -4.01
N CYS A 146 -4.67 -0.41 -3.44
CA CYS A 146 -4.97 0.40 -2.26
C CYS A 146 -4.00 0.12 -1.11
N GLY A 147 -3.85 -1.17 -0.73
CA GLY A 147 -2.94 -1.58 0.33
C GLY A 147 -1.47 -1.38 -0.02
N VAL A 148 -1.07 -1.60 -1.28
CA VAL A 148 0.30 -1.38 -1.74
C VAL A 148 0.69 0.08 -1.63
N MET A 149 -0.17 1.03 -1.99
CA MET A 149 0.13 2.47 -1.83
C MET A 149 0.44 2.82 -0.37
N LEU A 150 -0.32 2.28 0.58
CA LEU A 150 -0.09 2.49 2.02
C LEU A 150 1.27 1.90 2.45
N LEU A 151 1.56 0.66 2.06
CA LEU A 151 2.83 0.02 2.40
C LEU A 151 4.03 0.76 1.78
N VAL A 152 3.93 1.15 0.51
CA VAL A 152 4.99 1.84 -0.22
C VAL A 152 5.28 3.20 0.42
N VAL A 153 4.27 4.01 0.69
CA VAL A 153 4.50 5.35 1.25
C VAL A 153 5.13 5.28 2.64
N ASP A 154 4.73 4.33 3.48
CA ASP A 154 5.24 4.19 4.84
C ASP A 154 6.63 3.54 4.89
N GLN A 155 6.93 2.63 3.95
CA GLN A 155 8.25 2.03 3.81
C GLN A 155 9.28 3.01 3.23
N LYS A 156 8.86 3.84 2.26
CA LYS A 156 9.78 4.68 1.48
C LYS A 156 9.94 6.08 2.06
N ILE A 157 8.94 6.58 2.79
CA ILE A 157 8.96 7.92 3.37
C ILE A 157 8.56 7.82 4.84
N LEU A 158 9.53 8.00 5.74
CA LEU A 158 9.32 7.90 7.18
C LEU A 158 8.17 8.82 7.65
N GLY A 159 7.40 8.34 8.62
CA GLY A 159 6.27 9.09 9.20
C GLY A 159 6.60 10.54 9.56
N SER A 160 7.69 10.76 10.31
CA SER A 160 8.13 12.11 10.69
C SER A 160 8.47 13.00 9.50
N VAL A 161 8.97 12.43 8.40
CA VAL A 161 9.30 13.17 7.18
C VAL A 161 8.02 13.57 6.45
N ARG A 162 7.04 12.66 6.34
CA ARG A 162 5.73 12.94 5.75
C ARG A 162 5.01 14.06 6.50
N GLU A 163 4.97 13.99 7.84
CA GLU A 163 4.33 15.01 8.66
C GLU A 163 4.94 16.39 8.47
N ARG A 164 6.28 16.49 8.45
CA ARG A 164 6.98 17.74 8.22
C ARG A 164 6.74 18.33 6.84
N MET A 165 6.80 17.50 5.80
CA MET A 165 6.49 17.95 4.43
C MET A 165 5.06 18.45 4.31
N LEU A 166 4.09 17.75 4.91
CA LEU A 166 2.68 18.16 4.90
C LEU A 166 2.45 19.49 5.63
N VAL A 167 3.10 19.68 6.78
CA VAL A 167 3.00 20.94 7.54
C VAL A 167 3.68 22.09 6.80
N SER A 168 4.88 21.88 6.26
CA SER A 168 5.55 22.89 5.41
C SER A 168 4.69 23.25 4.21
N TYR A 169 4.13 22.26 3.50
CA TYR A 169 3.22 22.51 2.39
C TYR A 169 2.00 23.34 2.85
N TYR A 170 1.37 22.97 3.96
CA TYR A 170 0.21 23.68 4.52
C TYR A 170 0.54 25.14 4.83
N ARG A 171 1.64 25.42 5.54
CA ARG A 171 2.07 26.78 5.91
C ARG A 171 2.26 27.66 4.67
N TYR A 172 2.91 27.16 3.62
CA TYR A 172 3.22 27.95 2.43
C TYR A 172 2.09 28.01 1.39
N SER A 173 1.16 27.04 1.44
CA SER A 173 0.03 26.95 0.51
C SER A 173 -1.26 27.51 1.07
N ALA A 174 -1.34 27.86 2.36
CA ALA A 174 -2.49 28.50 2.98
C ALA A 174 -2.88 29.84 2.30
N GLN A 175 -1.96 30.50 1.60
CA GLN A 175 -2.24 31.67 0.77
C GLN A 175 -2.88 31.34 -0.60
N ARG A 176 -2.94 30.06 -0.99
CA ARG A 176 -3.45 29.57 -2.28
C ARG A 176 -4.62 28.58 -2.16
N SER A 177 -4.90 28.03 -0.98
CA SER A 177 -5.97 27.05 -0.78
C SER A 177 -7.33 27.72 -0.66
N THR A 178 -8.16 27.56 -1.69
CA THR A 178 -9.62 27.56 -1.56
C THR A 178 -10.03 26.54 -0.48
N SER A 179 -11.18 26.76 0.13
CA SER A 179 -11.80 25.97 1.21
C SER A 179 -12.05 24.47 0.93
N ASP A 180 -11.53 23.92 -0.17
CA ASP A 180 -11.79 22.56 -0.69
C ASP A 180 -10.55 21.63 -0.67
N SER A 181 -9.47 21.97 0.04
CA SER A 181 -8.30 21.07 0.13
C SER A 181 -8.56 19.89 1.05
N ASN A 182 -8.31 18.65 0.61
CA ASN A 182 -8.42 17.42 1.41
C ASN A 182 -7.30 17.25 2.46
N ILE A 183 -6.69 18.35 2.92
CA ILE A 183 -5.46 18.33 3.72
C ILE A 183 -5.64 17.56 5.03
N ASP A 184 -6.78 17.71 5.69
CA ASP A 184 -7.06 17.05 6.97
C ASP A 184 -7.15 15.53 6.81
N ASP A 185 -7.84 15.07 5.76
CA ASP A 185 -7.96 13.64 5.45
C ASP A 185 -6.61 13.03 5.05
N VAL A 186 -5.82 13.77 4.26
CA VAL A 186 -4.47 13.38 3.88
C VAL A 186 -3.56 13.28 5.12
N CYS A 187 -3.63 14.25 6.02
CA CYS A 187 -2.87 14.23 7.27
C CYS A 187 -3.31 13.08 8.18
N ASN A 188 -4.61 12.82 8.29
CA ASN A 188 -5.14 11.69 9.05
C ASN A 188 -4.65 10.35 8.48
N LEU A 189 -4.69 10.19 7.16
CA LEU A 189 -4.21 9.00 6.49
C LEU A 189 -2.71 8.80 6.72
N LEU A 190 -1.89 9.83 6.47
CA LEU A 190 -0.43 9.73 6.43
C LEU A 190 0.29 10.02 7.75
N ARG A 191 -0.44 10.19 8.85
CA ARG A 191 0.13 10.31 10.19
C ARG A 191 1.17 9.22 10.47
N SER A 192 2.20 9.55 11.21
CA SER A 192 3.24 8.59 11.59
C SER A 192 2.63 7.32 12.21
N THR A 193 3.10 6.17 11.75
CA THR A 193 2.74 4.84 12.27
C THR A 193 3.74 4.38 13.33
N GLY A 194 4.87 5.09 13.47
CA GLY A 194 6.04 4.62 14.22
C GLY A 194 6.85 3.54 13.49
N PHE A 195 6.44 3.13 12.28
CA PHE A 195 7.18 2.15 11.49
C PHE A 195 8.53 2.71 11.07
N VAL A 196 9.56 1.88 11.22
CA VAL A 196 10.93 2.16 10.78
C VAL A 196 11.48 0.90 10.14
N GLN A 197 12.07 1.03 8.96
CA GLN A 197 12.70 -0.10 8.27
C GLN A 197 13.81 -0.71 9.13
N ASN A 198 13.80 -2.03 9.30
CA ASN A 198 14.69 -2.79 10.20
C ASN A 198 14.57 -2.43 11.69
N GLY A 199 13.56 -1.62 12.07
CA GLY A 199 13.25 -1.30 13.45
C GLY A 199 12.31 -2.32 14.08
N ARG A 200 11.98 -2.09 15.36
CA ARG A 200 10.92 -2.86 16.02
C ARG A 200 9.57 -2.50 15.40
N ARG A 201 8.83 -3.52 14.98
CA ARG A 201 7.46 -3.37 14.50
C ARG A 201 6.59 -2.68 15.56
N PRO A 202 5.87 -1.58 15.21
CA PRO A 202 4.93 -0.94 16.13
C PRO A 202 3.78 -1.89 16.51
N ALA A 203 3.16 -1.63 17.66
CA ALA A 203 1.95 -2.35 18.05
C ALA A 203 0.84 -2.13 17.01
N ASN A 204 0.11 -3.20 16.70
CA ASN A 204 -1.00 -3.21 15.73
C ASN A 204 -0.68 -2.70 14.31
N TYR A 205 0.59 -2.65 13.94
CA TYR A 205 1.01 -2.32 12.58
C TYR A 205 1.02 -3.58 11.71
N PRO A 206 0.55 -3.57 10.45
CA PRO A 206 0.01 -2.43 9.73
C PRO A 206 -1.52 -2.28 9.88
N GLU A 207 -2.19 -3.07 10.71
CA GLU A 207 -3.67 -3.12 10.72
C GLU A 207 -4.30 -1.78 11.10
N ASP A 208 -3.77 -1.10 12.11
CA ASP A 208 -4.24 0.23 12.52
C ASP A 208 -3.99 1.29 11.44
N TYR A 209 -2.96 1.10 10.62
CA TYR A 209 -2.69 1.98 9.48
C TYR A 209 -3.65 1.71 8.33
N PHE A 210 -3.86 0.44 7.97
CA PHE A 210 -4.82 0.02 6.94
C PHE A 210 -6.25 0.46 7.30
N ARG A 211 -6.63 0.44 8.58
CA ARG A 211 -7.95 0.88 9.05
C ARG A 211 -8.24 2.36 8.78
N ARG A 212 -7.21 3.19 8.55
CA ARG A 212 -7.39 4.61 8.18
C ARG A 212 -8.01 4.75 6.79
N MET A 213 -7.81 3.75 5.93
CA MET A 213 -8.49 3.65 4.64
C MET A 213 -9.73 2.78 4.80
N LYS A 214 -10.91 3.42 4.84
CA LYS A 214 -12.18 2.68 4.95
C LYS A 214 -12.45 1.95 3.65
N ILE A 215 -12.85 0.69 3.73
CA ILE A 215 -13.24 -0.14 2.58
C ILE A 215 -14.59 -0.80 2.91
N ASN A 216 -15.49 -0.82 1.94
CA ASN A 216 -16.77 -1.52 2.04
C ASN A 216 -16.55 -3.00 2.46
N GLN A 217 -17.24 -3.43 3.52
CA GLN A 217 -17.02 -4.75 4.13
C GLN A 217 -17.52 -5.91 3.26
N LEU A 218 -18.60 -5.70 2.50
CA LEU A 218 -19.11 -6.70 1.55
C LEU A 218 -18.10 -6.92 0.44
N TYR A 219 -17.63 -5.85 -0.19
CA TYR A 219 -16.57 -5.90 -1.20
C TYR A 219 -15.31 -6.58 -0.68
N LEU A 220 -14.83 -6.20 0.51
CA LEU A 220 -13.67 -6.83 1.15
C LEU A 220 -13.87 -8.34 1.33
N SER A 221 -15.04 -8.76 1.83
CA SER A 221 -15.35 -10.17 2.04
C SER A 221 -15.39 -10.97 0.73
N LEU A 222 -15.93 -10.38 -0.34
CA LEU A 222 -16.02 -11.00 -1.66
C LEU A 222 -14.63 -11.13 -2.31
N VAL A 223 -13.80 -10.08 -2.24
CA VAL A 223 -12.42 -10.13 -2.75
C VAL A 223 -11.63 -11.23 -2.05
N ILE A 224 -11.61 -11.25 -0.71
CA ILE A 224 -10.87 -12.28 0.04
C ILE A 224 -11.43 -13.67 -0.26
N GLY A 225 -12.76 -13.82 -0.32
CA GLY A 225 -13.40 -15.09 -0.68
C GLY A 225 -12.95 -15.60 -2.05
N ARG A 226 -12.98 -14.74 -3.07
CA ARG A 226 -12.56 -15.07 -4.45
C ARG A 226 -11.08 -15.39 -4.56
N LEU A 227 -10.23 -14.59 -3.91
CA LEU A 227 -8.79 -14.86 -3.85
C LEU A 227 -8.47 -16.19 -3.17
N ARG A 228 -9.30 -16.65 -2.23
CA ARG A 228 -9.13 -17.96 -1.59
C ARG A 228 -9.64 -19.10 -2.46
N SER A 229 -10.82 -18.99 -3.06
CA SER A 229 -11.47 -20.10 -3.76
C SER A 229 -10.95 -20.29 -5.18
N ASP A 230 -10.79 -19.20 -5.93
CA ASP A 230 -10.64 -19.24 -7.39
C ASP A 230 -9.15 -19.24 -7.80
N ASP A 231 -8.89 -19.45 -9.10
CA ASP A 231 -7.66 -19.08 -9.81
C ASP A 231 -8.01 -17.87 -10.68
N ILE A 232 -7.83 -16.66 -10.16
CA ILE A 232 -8.35 -15.45 -10.82
C ILE A 232 -7.59 -15.11 -12.10
N TYR A 233 -6.35 -15.62 -12.23
CA TYR A 233 -5.50 -15.43 -13.40
C TYR A 233 -5.50 -16.62 -14.36
N ASN A 234 -6.23 -17.70 -14.03
CA ASN A 234 -6.27 -18.96 -14.79
C ASN A 234 -4.86 -19.53 -15.07
N GLN A 235 -3.89 -19.31 -14.17
CA GLN A 235 -2.50 -19.70 -14.40
C GLN A 235 -2.25 -21.19 -14.17
N ILE A 236 -3.06 -21.89 -13.37
CA ILE A 236 -2.84 -23.31 -13.07
C ILE A 236 -2.79 -24.15 -14.35
N ALA A 237 -3.59 -23.79 -15.38
CA ALA A 237 -3.57 -24.48 -16.67
C ALA A 237 -2.21 -24.39 -17.39
N ALA A 238 -1.42 -23.34 -17.15
CA ALA A 238 -0.09 -23.16 -17.72
C ALA A 238 1.02 -23.92 -16.95
N TYR A 239 0.70 -24.45 -15.76
CA TYR A 239 1.64 -25.15 -14.89
C TYR A 239 1.18 -26.60 -14.67
N PRO A 240 1.52 -27.53 -15.59
CA PRO A 240 0.96 -28.88 -15.62
C PRO A 240 1.42 -29.77 -14.46
N PHE A 241 2.56 -29.44 -13.83
CA PHE A 241 3.08 -30.21 -12.72
C PHE A 241 2.53 -29.71 -11.38
N PRO A 242 2.02 -30.59 -10.50
CA PRO A 242 1.50 -30.20 -9.19
C PRO A 242 2.49 -29.39 -8.34
N GLU A 243 3.79 -29.66 -8.49
CA GLU A 243 4.87 -28.95 -7.79
C GLU A 243 5.02 -27.47 -8.20
N HIS A 244 4.37 -27.03 -9.28
CA HIS A 244 4.43 -25.64 -9.73
C HIS A 244 3.25 -24.80 -9.23
N ARG A 245 2.34 -25.39 -8.44
CA ARG A 245 1.12 -24.71 -7.99
C ARG A 245 1.38 -23.39 -7.25
N SER A 246 2.35 -23.37 -6.34
CA SER A 246 2.74 -22.16 -5.59
C SER A 246 3.35 -21.08 -6.50
N THR A 247 4.06 -21.49 -7.56
CA THR A 247 4.58 -20.58 -8.58
C THR A 247 3.44 -20.01 -9.42
N ALA A 248 2.52 -20.85 -9.89
CA ALA A 248 1.35 -20.46 -10.67
C ALA A 248 0.45 -19.46 -9.94
N MET A 249 0.31 -19.61 -8.62
CA MET A 249 -0.55 -18.74 -7.82
C MET A 249 0.22 -17.63 -7.08
N SER A 250 1.51 -17.44 -7.37
CA SER A 250 2.38 -16.50 -6.64
C SER A 250 1.87 -15.05 -6.66
N ASN A 251 1.37 -14.57 -7.81
CA ASN A 251 0.78 -13.24 -7.93
C ASN A 251 -0.53 -13.12 -7.15
N GLN A 252 -1.39 -14.14 -7.22
CA GLN A 252 -2.63 -14.15 -6.43
C GLN A 252 -2.34 -14.21 -4.91
N ALA A 253 -1.29 -14.94 -4.53
CA ALA A 253 -0.83 -15.06 -3.15
C ALA A 253 -0.35 -13.72 -2.59
N SER A 254 0.40 -12.94 -3.38
CA SER A 254 0.86 -11.60 -2.96
C SER A 254 -0.31 -10.63 -2.82
N ILE A 255 -1.29 -10.71 -3.73
CA ILE A 255 -2.54 -9.94 -3.63
C ILE A 255 -3.29 -10.28 -2.34
N LEU A 256 -3.52 -11.56 -2.08
CA LEU A 256 -4.21 -12.02 -0.88
C LEU A 256 -3.48 -11.60 0.39
N TYR A 257 -2.14 -11.73 0.41
CA TYR A 257 -1.31 -11.29 1.54
C TYR A 257 -1.58 -9.83 1.93
N VAL A 258 -1.62 -8.91 0.97
CA VAL A 258 -1.90 -7.49 1.25
C VAL A 258 -3.36 -7.30 1.68
N CYS A 259 -4.31 -7.94 0.99
CA CYS A 259 -5.74 -7.82 1.29
C CYS A 259 -6.10 -8.29 2.71
N LEU A 260 -5.38 -9.28 3.26
CA LEU A 260 -5.59 -9.77 4.63
C LEU A 260 -5.37 -8.69 5.71
N TYR A 261 -4.57 -7.65 5.45
CA TYR A 261 -4.38 -6.55 6.42
C TYR A 261 -5.60 -5.63 6.55
N PHE A 262 -6.51 -5.62 5.55
CA PHE A 262 -7.82 -4.99 5.69
C PHE A 262 -8.78 -5.82 6.55
N SER A 263 -8.52 -7.12 6.74
CA SER A 263 -9.32 -8.04 7.57
C SER A 263 -8.45 -8.80 8.58
N PRO A 264 -7.88 -8.08 9.59
CA PRO A 264 -6.90 -8.67 10.52
C PRO A 264 -7.48 -9.76 11.43
N ASP A 265 -8.81 -9.85 11.53
CA ASP A 265 -9.48 -10.96 12.23
C ASP A 265 -9.13 -12.32 11.61
N ILE A 266 -8.99 -12.38 10.28
CA ILE A 266 -8.61 -13.61 9.58
C ILE A 266 -7.23 -14.07 10.05
N LEU A 267 -6.27 -13.16 10.09
CA LEU A 267 -4.90 -13.42 10.52
C LEU A 267 -4.81 -13.86 11.99
N ASN A 268 -5.66 -13.30 12.86
CA ASN A 268 -5.59 -13.55 14.30
C ASN A 268 -6.43 -14.75 14.77
N ASN A 269 -7.66 -14.88 14.28
CA ASN A 269 -8.67 -15.72 14.92
C ASN A 269 -9.22 -16.83 14.00
N GLN A 270 -9.11 -16.69 12.67
CA GLN A 270 -9.73 -17.63 11.74
C GLN A 270 -8.77 -18.75 11.31
N TYR A 271 -8.48 -19.68 12.22
CA TYR A 271 -7.53 -20.79 12.02
C TYR A 271 -7.81 -21.64 10.78
N SER A 272 -9.08 -22.00 10.52
CA SER A 272 -9.44 -22.81 9.36
C SER A 272 -9.15 -22.08 8.04
N ASN A 273 -9.49 -20.80 7.97
CA ASN A 273 -9.27 -19.98 6.78
C ASN A 273 -7.76 -19.76 6.55
N MET A 274 -6.99 -19.45 7.59
CA MET A 274 -5.55 -19.30 7.46
C MET A 274 -4.84 -20.60 7.09
N ARG A 275 -5.30 -21.75 7.61
CA ARG A 275 -4.77 -23.06 7.22
C ARG A 275 -4.97 -23.32 5.74
N GLU A 276 -6.19 -23.11 5.23
CA GLU A 276 -6.48 -23.25 3.81
C GLU A 276 -5.62 -22.32 2.94
N ILE A 277 -5.46 -21.06 3.35
CA ILE A 277 -4.62 -20.07 2.67
C ILE A 277 -3.17 -20.54 2.60
N VAL A 278 -2.59 -20.96 3.73
CA VAL A 278 -1.20 -21.41 3.79
C VAL A 278 -0.99 -22.69 2.96
N ASP A 279 -1.88 -23.68 3.10
CA ASP A 279 -1.78 -24.94 2.38
C ASP A 279 -1.94 -24.74 0.85
N LYS A 280 -2.73 -23.73 0.43
CA LYS A 280 -2.93 -23.39 -0.99
C LYS A 280 -1.76 -22.58 -1.56
N PHE A 281 -1.31 -21.53 -0.88
CA PHE A 281 -0.42 -20.51 -1.46
C PHE A 281 1.02 -20.57 -0.96
N PHE A 282 1.24 -21.04 0.27
CA PHE A 282 2.55 -21.00 0.94
C PHE A 282 3.04 -22.37 1.45
N PRO A 283 2.92 -23.47 0.66
CA PRO A 283 3.42 -24.78 1.08
C PRO A 283 4.96 -24.86 1.06
N ASP A 284 5.59 -24.12 0.14
CA ASP A 284 7.01 -24.16 -0.18
C ASP A 284 7.61 -22.78 -0.45
N ASN A 285 6.85 -21.70 -0.29
CA ASN A 285 7.32 -20.33 -0.47
C ASN A 285 6.87 -19.44 0.68
N TRP A 286 7.82 -18.95 1.46
CA TRP A 286 7.58 -18.05 2.60
C TRP A 286 8.19 -16.67 2.39
N VAL A 287 8.88 -16.46 1.27
CA VAL A 287 9.50 -15.20 0.90
C VAL A 287 8.85 -14.72 -0.39
N ILE A 288 7.92 -13.79 -0.27
CA ILE A 288 7.08 -13.35 -1.38
C ILE A 288 7.54 -12.01 -1.93
N ASN A 289 7.34 -11.80 -3.22
CA ASN A 289 7.47 -10.50 -3.86
C ASN A 289 6.08 -9.85 -3.88
N VAL A 290 5.91 -8.75 -3.14
CA VAL A 290 4.64 -8.05 -3.04
C VAL A 290 4.44 -7.12 -4.22
N TYR A 291 5.38 -6.21 -4.46
CA TYR A 291 5.30 -5.26 -5.57
C TYR A 291 6.69 -4.71 -5.90
N MET A 292 7.07 -4.68 -7.18
CA MET A 292 8.31 -4.07 -7.70
C MET A 292 9.56 -4.35 -6.84
N GLY A 293 9.75 -5.60 -6.40
CA GLY A 293 10.93 -6.02 -5.63
C GLY A 293 10.84 -5.79 -4.11
N ILE A 294 9.68 -5.38 -3.60
CA ILE A 294 9.40 -5.42 -2.16
C ILE A 294 9.24 -6.88 -1.76
N VAL A 295 10.29 -7.42 -1.13
CA VAL A 295 10.33 -8.79 -0.63
C VAL A 295 9.90 -8.83 0.83
N VAL A 296 9.05 -9.80 1.16
CA VAL A 296 8.52 -10.00 2.50
C VAL A 296 8.77 -11.44 2.97
N ASN A 297 9.32 -11.60 4.16
CA ASN A 297 9.41 -12.88 4.87
C ASN A 297 8.17 -13.09 5.73
N LEU A 298 7.29 -14.02 5.32
CA LEU A 298 6.04 -14.36 6.01
C LEU A 298 6.26 -14.82 7.46
N ILE A 299 7.38 -15.49 7.73
CA ILE A 299 7.71 -15.97 9.08
C ILE A 299 7.82 -14.79 10.05
N GLU A 300 8.44 -13.68 9.61
CA GLU A 300 8.63 -12.49 10.42
C GLU A 300 7.36 -11.64 10.51
N VAL A 301 6.69 -11.41 9.36
CA VAL A 301 5.52 -10.52 9.33
C VAL A 301 4.26 -11.15 9.88
N TRP A 302 4.15 -12.48 9.93
CA TRP A 302 3.00 -13.16 10.54
C TRP A 302 3.24 -13.65 11.96
N GLU A 303 4.44 -13.49 12.52
CA GLU A 303 4.76 -13.83 13.90
C GLU A 303 3.76 -13.30 14.96
N PRO A 304 3.23 -12.05 14.89
CA PRO A 304 2.27 -11.59 15.89
C PRO A 304 0.84 -12.15 15.73
N TYR A 305 0.53 -12.78 14.58
CA TYR A 305 -0.82 -13.23 14.25
C TYR A 305 -1.00 -14.70 14.54
N LYS A 306 -1.83 -15.03 15.55
CA LYS A 306 -1.94 -16.41 16.06
C LYS A 306 -2.36 -17.43 15.00
N ALA A 307 -3.46 -17.18 14.29
CA ALA A 307 -3.96 -18.10 13.28
C ALA A 307 -3.00 -18.22 12.08
N ALA A 308 -2.43 -17.12 11.61
CA ALA A 308 -1.47 -17.13 10.51
C ALA A 308 -0.17 -17.86 10.88
N LYS A 309 0.41 -17.57 12.05
CA LYS A 309 1.60 -18.24 12.58
C LYS A 309 1.38 -19.74 12.74
N GLN A 310 0.25 -20.14 13.32
CA GLN A 310 -0.06 -21.55 13.50
C GLN A 310 -0.22 -22.28 12.16
N ALA A 311 -0.87 -21.65 11.19
CA ALA A 311 -1.00 -22.21 9.84
C ALA A 311 0.36 -22.36 9.17
N LEU A 312 1.21 -21.33 9.23
CA LEU A 312 2.55 -21.31 8.64
C LEU A 312 3.47 -22.37 9.25
N ASN A 313 3.40 -22.60 10.56
CA ASN A 313 4.22 -23.62 11.22
C ASN A 313 4.02 -25.04 10.67
N ASN A 314 2.87 -25.33 10.04
CA ASN A 314 2.64 -26.64 9.42
C ASN A 314 3.49 -26.86 8.16
N THR A 315 4.00 -25.80 7.54
CA THR A 315 4.83 -25.88 6.33
C THR A 315 6.33 -25.68 6.61
N LEU A 316 6.70 -25.35 7.86
CA LEU A 316 8.08 -25.03 8.27
C LEU A 316 8.88 -26.23 8.82
N GLU A 317 8.62 -27.44 8.31
CA GLU A 317 9.38 -28.62 8.74
C GLU A 317 10.84 -28.57 8.24
N ILE A 318 11.81 -28.65 9.16
CA ILE A 318 13.25 -28.48 8.88
C ILE A 318 13.76 -29.41 7.78
N LEU A 319 13.33 -30.67 7.78
CA LEU A 319 13.77 -31.66 6.77
C LEU A 319 13.26 -31.29 5.38
N SER A 320 11.99 -30.91 5.28
CA SER A 320 11.35 -30.46 4.05
C SER A 320 12.01 -29.19 3.52
N ILE A 321 12.28 -28.19 4.37
CA ILE A 321 13.00 -26.95 4.02
C ILE A 321 14.38 -27.27 3.44
N LYS A 322 15.18 -28.11 4.11
CA LYS A 322 16.53 -28.47 3.66
C LYS A 322 16.51 -29.17 2.31
N SER A 323 15.59 -30.11 2.11
CA SER A 323 15.41 -30.83 0.85
C SER A 323 15.09 -29.86 -0.29
N MET A 324 14.18 -28.92 -0.05
CA MET A 324 13.79 -27.90 -1.02
C MET A 324 14.94 -26.97 -1.39
N ALA A 325 15.68 -26.47 -0.39
CA ALA A 325 16.83 -25.61 -0.61
C ALA A 325 17.91 -26.30 -1.47
N GLN A 326 18.19 -27.58 -1.20
CA GLN A 326 19.11 -28.39 -2.00
C GLN A 326 18.58 -28.61 -3.43
N LYS A 327 17.29 -28.90 -3.59
CA LYS A 327 16.63 -29.06 -4.90
C LYS A 327 16.74 -27.78 -5.73
N HIS A 328 16.42 -26.61 -5.17
CA HIS A 328 16.51 -25.34 -5.89
C HIS A 328 17.95 -24.92 -6.17
N SER A 329 18.88 -25.11 -5.22
CA SER A 329 20.30 -24.85 -5.42
C SER A 329 20.87 -25.66 -6.60
N SER A 330 20.58 -26.96 -6.65
CA SER A 330 21.04 -27.83 -7.74
C SER A 330 20.42 -27.48 -9.10
N ARG A 331 19.14 -27.09 -9.12
CA ARG A 331 18.47 -26.58 -10.35
C ARG A 331 19.11 -25.26 -10.81
N LEU A 332 19.40 -24.34 -9.89
CA LEU A 332 20.02 -23.05 -10.21
C LEU A 332 21.39 -23.24 -10.86
N THR A 333 22.24 -24.11 -10.31
CA THR A 333 23.56 -24.42 -10.90
C THR A 333 23.46 -25.00 -12.32
N LYS A 334 22.40 -25.76 -12.63
CA LYS A 334 22.16 -26.33 -13.95
C LYS A 334 21.60 -25.33 -14.96
N LEU A 335 20.76 -24.40 -14.50
CA LEU A 335 20.04 -23.45 -15.35
C LEU A 335 20.83 -22.15 -15.59
N LEU A 336 21.66 -21.71 -14.64
CA LEU A 336 22.49 -20.51 -14.76
C LEU A 336 23.30 -20.47 -16.08
N PRO A 337 23.97 -21.56 -16.51
CA PRO A 337 24.72 -21.56 -17.77
C PRO A 337 23.86 -21.48 -19.05
N GLN A 338 22.53 -21.63 -18.94
CA GLN A 338 21.61 -21.56 -20.08
C GLN A 338 21.01 -20.17 -20.28
N VAL A 339 21.17 -19.29 -19.29
CA VAL A 339 20.61 -17.93 -19.26
C VAL A 339 21.73 -16.87 -19.38
N GLN A 340 22.99 -17.26 -19.20
CA GLN A 340 24.19 -16.50 -19.55
C GLN A 340 24.60 -16.80 -20.99
#